data_AF-C5I8Q2-F1
#
_entry.id   AF-C5I8Q2-F1
#
_cell.length_a   1.000
_cell.length_b   1.000
_cell.length_c   1.000
_cell.angle_alpha   90.00
_cell.angle_beta   90.00
_cell.angle_gamma   90.00
#
_symmetry.space_group_name_H-M   'P 1'
#
loop_
_entity.id
_entity.type
_entity.pdbx_description
1 polymer ?
#
loop_
_entity_poly.entity_id
_entity_poly.type
_entity_poly.pdbx_seq_one_letter_code
_entity_poly.pdbx_strand_id
1 'polypeptide(L)'
;MTELYQSLADLNNVRFSAYRTAMKLRRLQKALCLDLLSLSAACDALDQHNLKQNDQPMDILQIINCLTTIYDRLEQEHNNLVNVPLCVDMCLNWLLNVYDTGRTGRIRVLSFKTGIISLCKAHLEDKYRYLFKQVASSTGFCDQRRLGLLLH
;
A
#
# COMPACT_ATOMS: atom_id res chain seq x y z
N MET A 1 -0.15 8.95 -13.91
CA MET A 1 -1.33 9.05 -13.00
C MET A 1 -2.63 9.41 -13.71
N THR A 2 -2.66 10.41 -14.60
CA THR A 2 -3.90 10.82 -15.32
C THR A 2 -4.57 9.69 -16.10
N GLU A 3 -3.79 8.93 -16.87
CA GLU A 3 -4.31 7.77 -17.63
C GLU A 3 -4.88 6.68 -16.71
N LEU A 4 -4.25 6.44 -15.56
CA LEU A 4 -4.77 5.51 -14.56
C LEU A 4 -6.14 5.99 -14.05
N TYR A 5 -6.28 7.26 -13.67
CA TYR A 5 -7.57 7.80 -13.23
C TYR A 5 -8.64 7.71 -14.30
N GLN A 6 -8.29 7.96 -15.57
CA GLN A 6 -9.21 7.80 -16.69
C GLN A 6 -9.67 6.34 -16.82
N SER A 7 -8.73 5.39 -16.78
CA SER A 7 -9.03 3.95 -16.85
C SER A 7 -9.89 3.44 -15.68
N LEU A 8 -9.85 4.13 -14.54
CA LEU A 8 -10.72 3.86 -13.39
C LEU A 8 -12.10 4.45 -13.59
N ALA A 9 -12.23 5.58 -14.30
CA ALA A 9 -13.51 6.20 -14.61
C ALA A 9 -14.37 5.33 -15.54
N ASP A 10 -13.75 4.55 -16.43
CA ASP A 10 -14.45 3.59 -17.31
C ASP A 10 -15.24 2.54 -16.52
N LEU A 11 -14.84 2.27 -15.28
CA LEU A 11 -15.54 1.33 -14.39
C LEU A 11 -16.72 1.95 -13.64
N ASN A 12 -17.01 3.24 -13.83
CA ASN A 12 -18.11 3.93 -13.14
C ASN A 12 -19.48 3.33 -13.46
N ASN A 13 -19.64 2.77 -14.65
CA ASN A 13 -20.90 2.20 -15.14
C ASN A 13 -21.22 0.82 -14.55
N VAL A 14 -20.32 0.22 -13.76
CA VAL A 14 -20.60 -1.02 -13.04
C VAL A 14 -21.71 -0.77 -12.01
N ARG A 15 -22.86 -1.43 -12.20
CA ARG A 15 -24.10 -1.23 -11.44
C ARG A 15 -23.92 -1.37 -9.92
N PHE A 16 -23.27 -2.45 -9.48
CA PHE A 16 -23.10 -2.74 -8.06
C PHE A 16 -21.84 -2.08 -7.52
N SER A 17 -22.00 -1.29 -6.45
CA SER A 17 -20.91 -0.53 -5.83
C SER A 17 -19.75 -1.41 -5.36
N ALA A 18 -20.04 -2.58 -4.75
CA ALA A 18 -19.00 -3.51 -4.29
C ALA A 18 -18.11 -4.00 -5.44
N TYR A 19 -18.71 -4.44 -6.55
CA TYR A 19 -17.95 -4.89 -7.73
C TYR A 19 -17.20 -3.75 -8.39
N ARG A 20 -17.80 -2.56 -8.48
CA ARG A 20 -17.13 -1.37 -9.00
C ARG A 20 -15.87 -1.03 -8.21
N THR A 21 -15.98 -1.00 -6.89
CA THR A 21 -14.84 -0.75 -6.00
C THR A 21 -13.78 -1.85 -6.15
N ALA A 22 -14.17 -3.13 -6.14
CA ALA A 22 -13.25 -4.25 -6.31
C ALA A 22 -12.49 -4.19 -7.64
N MET A 23 -13.18 -3.91 -8.76
CA MET A 23 -12.56 -3.80 -10.08
C MET A 23 -11.59 -2.61 -10.16
N LYS A 24 -11.96 -1.46 -9.58
CA LYS A 24 -11.07 -0.29 -9.50
C LYS A 24 -9.83 -0.58 -8.67
N LEU A 25 -9.99 -1.20 -7.51
CA LEU A 25 -8.86 -1.62 -6.67
C LEU A 25 -7.96 -2.61 -7.40
N ARG A 26 -8.53 -3.59 -8.11
CA ARG A 26 -7.73 -4.55 -8.90
C ARG A 26 -6.95 -3.89 -10.03
N ARG A 27 -7.54 -2.90 -10.70
CA ARG A 27 -6.86 -2.14 -11.76
C ARG A 27 -5.72 -1.28 -11.19
N LEU A 28 -5.98 -0.58 -10.10
CA LEU A 28 -4.95 0.16 -9.36
C LEU A 28 -3.80 -0.77 -8.92
N GLN A 29 -4.13 -1.92 -8.32
CA GLN A 29 -3.17 -2.91 -7.86
C GLN A 29 -2.19 -3.32 -8.97
N LYS A 30 -2.72 -3.63 -10.16
CA LYS A 30 -1.95 -4.00 -11.35
C LYS A 30 -1.11 -2.85 -11.89
N ALA A 31 -1.68 -1.65 -11.97
CA ALA A 31 -0.97 -0.47 -12.45
C ALA A 31 0.22 -0.08 -11.53
N LEU A 32 0.11 -0.39 -10.24
CA LEU A 32 1.20 -0.22 -9.27
C LEU A 32 2.11 -1.44 -9.15
N CYS A 33 1.88 -2.51 -9.92
CA CYS A 33 2.60 -3.79 -9.84
C CYS A 33 2.59 -4.46 -8.44
N LEU A 34 1.73 -4.02 -7.52
CA LEU A 34 1.64 -4.58 -6.18
C LEU A 34 0.96 -5.96 -6.18
N ASP A 35 0.30 -6.34 -7.27
CA ASP A 35 -0.20 -7.71 -7.45
C ASP A 35 0.90 -8.75 -7.68
N LEU A 36 2.15 -8.32 -7.87
CA LEU A 36 3.33 -9.18 -7.91
C LEU A 36 3.98 -9.32 -6.52
N LEU A 37 3.84 -8.31 -5.66
CA LEU A 37 4.47 -8.26 -4.34
C LEU A 37 3.89 -9.27 -3.35
N SER A 38 4.63 -10.31 -3.00
CA SER A 38 4.22 -11.21 -1.92
C SER A 38 4.18 -10.50 -0.56
N LEU A 39 3.33 -10.98 0.36
CA LEU A 39 3.28 -10.45 1.72
C LEU A 39 4.62 -10.59 2.45
N SER A 40 5.34 -11.70 2.27
CA SER A 40 6.67 -11.91 2.86
C SER A 40 7.68 -10.90 2.36
N ALA A 41 7.77 -10.69 1.03
CA ALA A 41 8.69 -9.72 0.46
C ALA A 41 8.38 -8.28 0.91
N ALA A 42 7.08 -7.95 1.08
CA ALA A 42 6.68 -6.68 1.65
C ALA A 42 7.18 -6.52 3.10
N CYS A 43 6.99 -7.54 3.95
CA CYS A 43 7.49 -7.53 5.33
C CYS A 43 9.01 -7.35 5.38
N ASP A 44 9.75 -8.10 4.56
CA ASP A 44 11.22 -8.04 4.53
C ASP A 44 11.72 -6.63 4.15
N ALA A 45 11.07 -5.96 3.21
CA ALA A 45 11.40 -4.59 2.85
C ALA A 45 11.06 -3.60 3.99
N LEU A 46 9.91 -3.76 4.64
CA LEU A 46 9.51 -2.91 5.78
C LEU A 46 10.49 -3.06 6.96
N ASP A 47 10.95 -4.28 7.23
CA ASP A 47 11.91 -4.58 8.29
C ASP A 47 13.31 -4.04 7.95
N GLN A 48 13.76 -4.14 6.68
CA GLN A 48 15.02 -3.56 6.22
C GLN A 48 15.08 -2.04 6.44
N HIS A 49 13.95 -1.35 6.32
CA HIS A 49 13.84 0.10 6.55
C HIS A 49 13.50 0.45 8.00
N ASN A 50 13.56 -0.50 8.93
CA ASN A 50 13.28 -0.33 10.36
C ASN A 50 11.91 0.32 10.67
N LEU A 51 10.91 0.05 9.85
CA LEU A 51 9.56 0.63 9.98
C LEU A 51 8.75 -0.05 11.08
N LYS A 52 9.27 -0.08 12.32
CA LYS A 52 8.64 -0.79 13.46
C LYS A 52 7.64 0.09 14.22
N GLN A 53 7.90 1.39 14.30
CA GLN A 53 7.06 2.33 15.05
C GLN A 53 5.95 2.91 14.16
N ASN A 54 4.72 2.43 14.36
CA ASN A 54 3.58 2.74 13.50
C ASN A 54 3.14 4.21 13.52
N ASP A 55 3.34 4.92 14.63
CA ASP A 55 2.98 6.33 14.79
C ASP A 55 4.04 7.30 14.25
N GLN A 56 5.24 6.82 13.89
CA GLN A 56 6.25 7.70 13.32
C GLN A 56 5.81 8.25 11.96
N PRO A 57 6.01 9.55 11.70
CA PRO A 57 5.83 10.11 10.38
C PRO A 57 6.97 9.66 9.46
N MET A 58 6.63 9.42 8.22
CA MET A 58 7.51 9.00 7.15
C MET A 58 7.45 10.08 6.07
N ASP A 59 8.59 10.70 5.76
CA ASP A 59 8.69 11.73 4.73
C ASP A 59 8.81 11.15 3.31
N ILE A 60 8.70 12.01 2.30
CA ILE A 60 8.77 11.61 0.89
C ILE A 60 10.03 10.79 0.58
N LEU A 61 11.19 11.17 1.13
CA LEU A 61 12.45 10.49 0.85
C LEU A 61 12.45 9.08 1.43
N GLN A 62 11.96 8.92 2.68
CA GLN A 62 11.81 7.60 3.31
C GLN A 62 10.83 6.72 2.53
N ILE A 63 9.72 7.28 2.04
CA ILE A 63 8.75 6.58 1.20
C ILE A 63 9.41 6.10 -0.09
N ILE A 64 10.09 7.00 -0.81
CA ILE A 64 10.80 6.66 -2.05
C ILE A 64 11.81 5.54 -1.79
N ASN A 65 12.66 5.65 -0.78
CA ASN A 65 13.69 4.65 -0.50
C ASN A 65 13.11 3.25 -0.23
N CYS A 66 12.02 3.19 0.55
CA CYS A 66 11.35 1.93 0.83
C CYS A 66 10.69 1.35 -0.42
N LEU A 67 9.98 2.17 -1.21
CA LEU A 67 9.39 1.76 -2.47
C LEU A 67 10.43 1.29 -3.49
N THR A 68 11.56 1.99 -3.62
CA THR A 68 12.66 1.59 -4.50
C THR A 68 13.19 0.22 -4.12
N THR A 69 13.40 -0.05 -2.82
CA THR A 69 13.80 -1.38 -2.35
C THR A 69 12.78 -2.47 -2.72
N ILE A 70 11.48 -2.17 -2.59
CA ILE A 70 10.41 -3.10 -2.98
C ILE A 70 10.46 -3.36 -4.49
N TYR A 71 10.51 -2.31 -5.30
CA TYR A 71 10.39 -2.43 -6.75
C TYR A 71 11.68 -2.96 -7.41
N ASP A 72 12.86 -2.68 -6.88
CA ASP A 72 14.12 -3.30 -7.34
C ASP A 72 14.08 -4.82 -7.18
N ARG A 73 13.57 -5.32 -6.04
CA ARG A 73 13.40 -6.77 -5.84
C ARG A 73 12.36 -7.34 -6.81
N LEU A 74 11.25 -6.64 -7.02
CA LEU A 74 10.23 -7.09 -7.98
C LEU A 74 10.75 -7.13 -9.41
N GLU A 75 11.57 -6.17 -9.81
CA GLU A 75 12.18 -6.14 -11.14
C GLU A 75 13.11 -7.34 -11.36
N GLN A 76 13.91 -7.69 -10.34
CA GLN A 76 14.76 -8.90 -10.34
C GLN A 76 13.95 -10.21 -10.41
N GLU A 77 12.84 -10.30 -9.69
CA GLU A 77 11.97 -11.50 -9.69
C GLU A 77 11.11 -11.62 -10.97
N HIS A 78 10.77 -10.49 -11.58
CA HIS A 78 9.80 -10.39 -12.67
C HIS A 78 10.37 -9.58 -13.85
N ASN A 79 11.54 -9.99 -14.34
CA ASN A 79 12.27 -9.38 -15.45
C ASN A 79 11.34 -8.78 -16.54
N ASN A 80 11.54 -7.49 -16.84
CA ASN A 80 10.81 -6.70 -17.83
C ASN A 80 9.32 -6.39 -17.55
N LEU A 81 8.76 -6.77 -16.39
CA LEU A 81 7.37 -6.42 -16.03
C LEU A 81 7.27 -5.16 -15.16
N VAL A 82 8.37 -4.73 -14.54
CA VAL A 82 8.38 -3.63 -13.56
C VAL A 82 9.33 -2.53 -14.04
N ASN A 83 8.78 -1.34 -14.27
CA ASN A 83 9.57 -0.13 -14.48
C ASN A 83 9.75 0.57 -13.14
N VAL A 84 10.89 0.35 -12.48
CA VAL A 84 11.12 0.81 -11.10
C VAL A 84 10.84 2.31 -10.92
N PRO A 85 11.45 3.24 -11.69
CA PRO A 85 11.19 4.67 -11.53
C PRO A 85 9.70 5.03 -11.63
N LEU A 86 9.01 4.49 -12.64
CA LEU A 86 7.59 4.77 -12.86
C LEU A 86 6.71 4.22 -11.72
N CYS A 87 6.98 2.98 -11.28
CA CYS A 87 6.22 2.33 -10.23
C CYS A 87 6.40 3.03 -8.88
N VAL A 88 7.63 3.43 -8.54
CA VAL A 88 7.91 4.24 -7.34
C VAL A 88 7.11 5.53 -7.38
N ASP A 89 7.17 6.26 -8.49
CA ASP A 89 6.54 7.57 -8.61
C ASP A 89 5.00 7.47 -8.57
N MET A 90 4.42 6.48 -9.24
CA MET A 90 2.97 6.22 -9.21
C MET A 90 2.50 5.77 -7.83
N CYS A 91 3.24 4.90 -7.15
CA CYS A 91 2.87 4.39 -5.84
C CYS A 91 2.99 5.47 -4.76
N LEU A 92 4.05 6.28 -4.80
CA LEU A 92 4.21 7.47 -3.96
C LEU A 92 3.02 8.42 -4.14
N ASN A 93 2.70 8.79 -5.39
CA ASN A 93 1.58 9.68 -5.67
C ASN A 93 0.24 9.12 -5.16
N TRP A 94 0.02 7.82 -5.30
CA TRP A 94 -1.17 7.17 -4.76
C TRP A 94 -1.20 7.23 -3.23
N LEU A 95 -0.12 6.87 -2.54
CA LEU A 95 -0.02 6.90 -1.08
C LEU A 95 -0.27 8.30 -0.51
N LEU A 96 0.35 9.33 -1.11
CA LEU A 96 0.15 10.72 -0.68
C LEU A 96 -1.29 11.19 -0.93
N ASN A 97 -1.91 10.81 -2.06
CA ASN A 97 -3.30 11.17 -2.33
C ASN A 97 -4.30 10.50 -1.38
N VAL A 98 -3.96 9.33 -0.83
CA VAL A 98 -4.82 8.62 0.14
C VAL A 98 -4.59 9.09 1.56
N TYR A 99 -3.32 9.23 1.99
CA TYR A 99 -2.97 9.37 3.41
C TYR A 99 -2.36 10.74 3.78
N ASP A 100 -1.99 11.59 2.82
CA ASP A 100 -1.48 12.95 3.06
C ASP A 100 -2.49 14.00 2.58
N THR A 101 -3.70 13.96 3.16
CA THR A 101 -4.78 14.91 2.81
C THR A 101 -4.41 16.36 3.12
N GLY A 102 -3.55 16.58 4.11
CA GLY A 102 -3.00 17.88 4.49
C GLY A 102 -1.86 18.40 3.58
N ARG A 103 -1.42 17.61 2.58
CA ARG A 103 -0.34 17.97 1.65
C ARG A 103 0.96 18.39 2.36
N THR A 104 1.27 17.68 3.44
CA THR A 104 2.44 17.91 4.29
C THR A 104 3.71 17.23 3.76
N GLY A 105 3.56 16.30 2.80
CA GLY A 105 4.64 15.43 2.34
C GLY A 105 5.02 14.34 3.34
N ARG A 106 4.15 14.04 4.32
CA ARG A 106 4.39 13.03 5.35
C ARG A 106 3.16 12.17 5.57
N ILE A 107 3.38 10.87 5.76
CA ILE A 107 2.34 9.91 6.16
C ILE A 107 2.83 9.08 7.35
N ARG A 108 1.93 8.48 8.13
CA ARG A 108 2.35 7.57 9.20
C ARG A 108 2.92 6.28 8.62
N VAL A 109 3.87 5.67 9.32
CA VAL A 109 4.36 4.31 9.00
C VAL A 109 3.19 3.31 8.91
N LEU A 110 2.21 3.42 9.80
CA LEU A 110 1.00 2.59 9.74
C LEU A 110 0.24 2.74 8.42
N SER A 111 0.08 3.98 7.95
CA SER A 111 -0.63 4.31 6.72
C SER A 111 0.11 3.77 5.49
N PHE A 112 1.45 3.90 5.47
CA PHE A 112 2.30 3.29 4.45
C PHE A 112 2.12 1.76 4.40
N LYS A 113 2.28 1.08 5.54
CA LYS A 113 2.06 -0.38 5.64
C LYS A 113 0.67 -0.77 5.19
N THR A 114 -0.36 -0.05 5.65
CA THR A 114 -1.75 -0.35 5.31
C THR A 114 -1.99 -0.26 3.81
N GLY A 115 -1.45 0.77 3.15
CA GLY A 115 -1.53 0.91 1.69
C GLY A 115 -0.88 -0.25 0.94
N ILE A 116 0.37 -0.57 1.28
CA ILE A 116 1.14 -1.63 0.61
C ILE A 116 0.50 -3.01 0.84
N ILE A 117 0.20 -3.38 2.08
CA ILE A 117 -0.33 -4.71 2.43
C ILE A 117 -1.74 -4.92 1.87
N SER A 118 -2.57 -3.87 1.82
CA SER A 118 -3.91 -3.98 1.21
C SER A 118 -3.82 -4.40 -0.26
N LEU A 119 -2.82 -3.90 -0.98
CA LEU A 119 -2.63 -4.13 -2.42
C LEU A 119 -1.62 -5.24 -2.74
N CYS A 120 -0.88 -5.81 -1.79
CA CYS A 120 0.06 -6.88 -2.07
C CYS A 120 -0.64 -8.19 -2.52
N LYS A 121 0.10 -9.15 -3.04
CA LYS A 121 -0.35 -10.51 -3.35
C LYS A 121 -0.31 -11.39 -2.10
N ALA A 122 -1.48 -11.68 -1.53
CA ALA A 122 -1.66 -12.64 -0.44
C ALA A 122 -3.14 -13.02 -0.29
N HIS A 123 -3.41 -14.09 0.47
CA HIS A 123 -4.78 -14.38 0.91
C HIS A 123 -5.30 -13.25 1.80
N LEU A 124 -6.61 -13.03 1.72
CA LEU A 124 -7.26 -11.94 2.45
C LEU A 124 -7.08 -12.08 3.97
N GLU A 125 -7.14 -13.32 4.47
CA GLU A 125 -6.92 -13.63 5.88
C GLU A 125 -5.53 -13.20 6.36
N ASP A 126 -4.48 -13.47 5.58
CA ASP A 126 -3.11 -13.13 5.95
C ASP A 126 -2.91 -11.62 6.04
N LYS A 127 -3.50 -10.87 5.09
CA LYS A 127 -3.50 -9.41 5.12
C LYS A 127 -4.20 -8.87 6.36
N TYR A 128 -5.38 -9.41 6.68
CA TYR A 128 -6.12 -9.01 7.88
C TYR A 128 -5.36 -9.33 9.16
N ARG A 129 -4.76 -10.52 9.24
CA ARG A 129 -3.93 -10.93 10.37
C ARG A 129 -2.72 -10.01 10.54
N TYR A 130 -2.06 -9.64 9.44
CA TYR A 130 -0.96 -8.67 9.47
C TYR A 130 -1.42 -7.30 9.98
N LEU A 131 -2.44 -6.72 9.35
CA LEU A 131 -2.91 -5.37 9.68
C LEU A 131 -3.45 -5.29 11.11
N PHE A 132 -4.17 -6.31 11.56
CA PHE A 132 -4.62 -6.42 12.95
C PHE A 132 -3.45 -6.41 13.92
N LYS A 133 -2.38 -7.17 13.65
CA LYS A 133 -1.17 -7.17 14.49
C LYS A 133 -0.50 -5.80 14.57
N GLN A 134 -0.64 -4.93 13.56
CA GLN A 134 -0.07 -3.58 13.60
C GLN A 134 -0.77 -2.65 14.61
N VAL A 135 -2.03 -2.94 14.97
CA VAL A 135 -2.82 -2.08 15.87
C VAL A 135 -3.21 -2.78 17.18
N ALA A 136 -3.08 -4.10 17.25
CA ALA A 136 -3.30 -4.87 18.47
C ALA A 136 -2.40 -4.40 19.62
N SER A 137 -2.91 -4.52 20.85
CA SER A 137 -2.14 -4.32 22.07
C SER A 137 -1.10 -5.44 22.26
N SER A 138 -0.20 -5.24 23.22
CA SER A 138 0.71 -6.29 23.70
C SER A 138 -0.02 -7.55 24.21
N THR A 139 -1.30 -7.42 24.59
CA THR A 139 -2.16 -8.54 25.00
C THR A 139 -2.87 -9.24 23.83
N GLY A 140 -2.67 -8.77 22.59
CA GLY A 140 -3.27 -9.37 21.39
C GLY A 140 -4.70 -8.91 21.10
N PHE A 141 -5.23 -7.94 21.84
CA PHE A 141 -6.58 -7.40 21.65
C PHE A 141 -6.53 -6.05 20.93
N CYS A 142 -7.59 -5.72 20.20
CA CYS A 142 -7.73 -4.43 19.53
C CYS A 142 -9.06 -3.82 19.94
N ASP A 143 -9.01 -2.64 20.57
CA ASP A 143 -10.20 -1.85 20.87
C ASP A 143 -10.63 -1.00 19.65
N GLN A 144 -11.78 -0.35 19.75
CA GLN A 144 -12.32 0.49 18.68
C GLN A 144 -11.34 1.60 18.27
N ARG A 145 -10.65 2.22 19.23
CA ARG A 145 -9.71 3.32 18.97
C ARG A 145 -8.52 2.82 18.15
N ARG A 146 -7.94 1.68 18.54
CA ARG A 146 -6.82 1.04 17.85
C ARG A 146 -7.20 0.60 16.44
N LEU A 147 -8.38 -0.02 16.29
CA LEU A 147 -8.87 -0.40 14.97
C LEU A 147 -9.09 0.82 14.08
N GLY A 148 -9.60 1.92 14.66
CA GLY A 148 -9.75 3.20 13.98
C GLY A 148 -8.43 3.77 13.44
N LEU A 149 -7.27 3.41 14.00
CA LEU A 149 -5.97 3.88 13.49
C LEU A 149 -5.68 3.40 12.07
N LEU A 150 -6.25 2.26 11.63
CA LEU A 150 -6.11 1.75 10.25
C LEU A 150 -6.91 2.58 9.22
N LEU A 151 -7.87 3.39 9.68
CA LEU A 151 -8.78 4.15 8.82
C LEU A 151 -8.32 5.60 8.59
N HIS A 152 -7.19 6.00 9.17
CA HIS A 152 -6.69 7.38 9.18
C HIS A 152 -5.27 7.51 8.64
#